data_AF-A0A518AL46-F1
#
_entry.id   AF-A0A518AL46-F1
#
_cell.length_a   1.000
_cell.length_b   1.000
_cell.length_c   1.000
_cell.angle_alpha   90.00
_cell.angle_beta   90.00
_cell.angle_gamma   90.00
#
_symmetry.space_group_name_H-M   'P 1'
#
loop_
_entity.id
_entity.type
_entity.pdbx_description
1 polymer ?
#
loop_
_entity_poly.entity_id
_entity_poly.type
_entity_poly.pdbx_seq_one_letter_code
_entity_poly.pdbx_strand_id
1 'polypeptide(L)'
;MRTSSALLLVVLLFFASPLKAAEPTSLRIVTFNAEILTAPGVRAGQLQRYRFDFAREQHHERVADIIEVLRPDILNLVEATSKEAVDLVVQILHEKGLTEYNGYHVESNDSFTGMDVSLITRLEPDTIDGEQIRTYFSKGDDQTWREPFSYTSFSGSRETSRASISRNSVYYFTVGDYKLGFLGLHLKSNPEDEYSNSRRTAEATVATRIMRDEIAKNGYLPVVLGDLNDYDPDVADRDDSRETATKVLASLKDYDPEHDGAELVNVAEKITRQADRYTSHWDWNENGARDPQDVYTMIDHILLPEQLMPYVKRVFIARCVGLETSDHYPVVVDLELPAK
;
A
#
# COMPACT_ATOMS: atom_id res chain seq x y z
N MET A 1 6.89 60.11 -66.84
CA MET A 1 6.82 58.71 -66.34
C MET A 1 7.70 58.59 -65.11
N ARG A 2 7.11 58.36 -63.94
CA ARG A 2 7.69 57.67 -62.77
C ARG A 2 6.62 57.61 -61.69
N THR A 3 5.83 56.54 -61.73
CA THR A 3 4.92 56.12 -60.68
C THR A 3 5.72 55.43 -59.60
N SER A 4 5.71 55.94 -58.37
CA SER A 4 6.24 55.24 -57.19
C SER A 4 5.09 54.56 -56.47
N SER A 5 5.08 53.23 -56.49
CA SER A 5 4.14 52.40 -55.73
C SER A 5 4.63 52.27 -54.30
N ALA A 6 3.86 52.75 -53.33
CA ALA A 6 4.08 52.48 -51.91
C ALA A 6 3.52 51.09 -51.58
N LEU A 7 4.39 50.18 -51.15
CA LEU A 7 4.04 48.85 -50.68
C LEU A 7 3.58 48.96 -49.22
N LEU A 8 2.30 48.73 -48.97
CA LEU A 8 1.73 48.71 -47.62
C LEU A 8 2.01 47.33 -46.99
N LEU A 9 2.91 47.28 -46.00
CA LEU A 9 3.20 46.08 -45.22
C LEU A 9 2.12 45.92 -44.14
N VAL A 10 1.18 44.99 -44.34
CA VAL A 10 0.20 44.62 -43.31
C VAL A 10 0.86 43.61 -42.37
N VAL A 11 1.19 44.05 -41.16
CA VAL A 11 1.66 43.17 -40.08
C VAL A 11 0.43 42.59 -39.38
N LEU A 12 0.15 41.31 -39.65
CA LEU A 12 -0.83 40.52 -38.91
C LEU A 12 -0.22 40.14 -37.55
N LEU A 13 -0.60 40.84 -36.50
CA LEU A 13 -0.33 40.45 -35.11
C LEU A 13 -1.26 39.30 -34.74
N PHE A 14 -0.75 38.07 -34.82
CA PHE A 14 -1.38 36.92 -34.17
C PHE A 14 -1.22 37.06 -32.66
N PHE A 15 -2.30 37.42 -31.96
CA PHE A 15 -2.40 37.20 -30.53
C PHE A 15 -2.53 35.69 -30.30
N ALA A 16 -1.40 35.02 -30.09
CA ALA A 16 -1.41 33.69 -29.50
C ALA A 16 -1.91 33.83 -28.06
N SER A 17 -3.15 33.43 -27.80
CA SER A 17 -3.61 33.21 -26.43
C SER A 17 -2.63 32.26 -25.76
N PRO A 18 -2.06 32.59 -24.58
CA PRO A 18 -1.21 31.64 -23.87
C PRO A 18 -2.06 30.39 -23.61
N LEU A 19 -1.58 29.24 -24.08
CA LEU A 19 -2.11 27.95 -23.65
C LEU A 19 -2.07 27.97 -22.12
N LYS A 20 -3.23 27.92 -21.48
CA LYS A 20 -3.31 27.79 -20.03
C LYS A 20 -2.64 26.46 -19.69
N ALA A 21 -1.51 26.50 -19.00
CA ALA A 21 -0.86 25.29 -18.53
C ALA A 21 -1.89 24.48 -17.72
N ALA A 22 -2.01 23.19 -18.01
CA ALA A 22 -2.90 22.32 -17.26
C ALA A 22 -2.42 22.26 -15.81
N GLU A 23 -3.38 22.38 -14.88
CA GLU A 23 -3.10 22.40 -13.44
C GLU A 23 -2.59 21.03 -12.98
N PRO A 24 -1.64 20.97 -12.05
CA PRO A 24 -1.17 19.70 -11.51
C PRO A 24 -2.27 18.98 -10.72
N THR A 25 -2.24 17.64 -10.78
CA THR A 25 -3.17 16.78 -10.05
C THR A 25 -2.57 16.39 -8.70
N SER A 26 -3.25 16.77 -7.62
CA SER A 26 -2.87 16.33 -6.27
C SER A 26 -3.37 14.91 -6.02
N LEU A 27 -2.53 14.08 -5.37
CA LEU A 27 -2.88 12.70 -5.02
C LEU A 27 -2.31 12.34 -3.64
N ARG A 28 -3.17 11.93 -2.70
CA ARG A 28 -2.79 11.36 -1.41
C ARG A 28 -3.00 9.85 -1.39
N ILE A 29 -1.90 9.12 -1.23
CA ILE A 29 -1.93 7.66 -1.06
C ILE A 29 -1.66 7.35 0.42
N VAL A 30 -2.45 6.45 0.98
CA VAL A 30 -2.30 5.97 2.36
C VAL A 30 -2.31 4.45 2.37
N THR A 31 -1.45 3.85 3.20
CA THR A 31 -1.61 2.46 3.61
C THR A 31 -1.75 2.39 5.12
N PHE A 32 -2.63 1.52 5.60
CA PHE A 32 -2.91 1.36 7.02
C PHE A 32 -3.34 -0.07 7.33
N ASN A 33 -2.61 -0.73 8.23
CA ASN A 33 -3.06 -1.97 8.86
C ASN A 33 -4.04 -1.62 9.99
N ALA A 34 -5.29 -2.06 9.85
CA ALA A 34 -6.34 -1.82 10.82
C ALA A 34 -6.37 -2.86 11.95
N GLU A 35 -5.48 -3.84 11.96
CA GLU A 35 -5.35 -4.86 13.01
C GLU A 35 -6.69 -5.58 13.29
N ILE A 36 -7.03 -6.50 12.39
CA ILE A 36 -8.22 -7.38 12.41
C ILE A 36 -9.55 -6.58 12.47
N LEU A 37 -9.84 -5.84 11.40
CA LEU A 37 -11.11 -5.13 11.24
C LEU A 37 -12.22 -6.09 10.80
N THR A 38 -12.94 -6.64 11.80
CA THR A 38 -14.06 -7.58 11.61
C THR A 38 -15.41 -6.94 11.92
N ALA A 39 -16.33 -7.00 10.97
CA ALA A 39 -17.70 -6.49 11.13
C ALA A 39 -18.47 -7.16 12.29
N PRO A 40 -19.41 -6.44 12.93
CA PRO A 40 -20.37 -7.02 13.85
C PRO A 40 -21.09 -8.25 13.27
N GLY A 41 -21.27 -9.31 14.08
CA GLY A 41 -21.94 -10.55 13.65
C GLY A 41 -21.15 -11.42 12.66
N VAL A 42 -20.01 -10.97 12.16
CA VAL A 42 -19.13 -11.74 11.27
C VAL A 42 -18.05 -12.46 12.07
N ARG A 43 -17.71 -13.68 11.64
CA ARG A 43 -16.53 -14.41 12.08
C ARG A 43 -15.67 -14.74 10.87
N ALA A 44 -14.62 -13.97 10.66
CA ALA A 44 -13.78 -14.10 9.47
C ALA A 44 -12.63 -15.11 9.60
N GLY A 45 -12.20 -15.44 10.83
CA GLY A 45 -11.09 -16.37 11.02
C GLY A 45 -10.91 -16.88 12.46
N GLN A 46 -9.72 -17.45 12.73
CA GLN A 46 -9.38 -17.94 14.07
C GLN A 46 -8.90 -16.84 15.00
N LEU A 47 -8.29 -15.79 14.45
CA LEU A 47 -7.86 -14.61 15.21
C LEU A 47 -9.01 -13.63 15.33
N GLN A 48 -9.20 -13.07 16.52
CA GLN A 48 -10.24 -12.11 16.83
C GLN A 48 -9.68 -11.12 17.83
N ARG A 49 -9.57 -9.84 17.44
CA ARG A 49 -9.16 -8.77 18.36
C ARG A 49 -10.30 -8.39 19.31
N TYR A 50 -11.47 -8.09 18.74
CA TYR A 50 -12.65 -7.68 19.49
C TYR A 50 -13.69 -8.80 19.58
N ARG A 51 -13.94 -9.27 20.81
CA ARG A 51 -14.90 -10.34 21.09
C ARG A 51 -16.36 -9.94 20.91
N PHE A 52 -16.70 -8.67 21.15
CA PHE A 52 -18.09 -8.20 21.20
C PHE A 52 -18.37 -7.21 20.07
N ASP A 53 -19.57 -7.28 19.50
CA ASP A 53 -20.00 -6.44 18.38
C ASP A 53 -19.90 -4.94 18.68
N PHE A 54 -20.27 -4.51 19.89
CA PHE A 54 -20.11 -3.11 20.31
C PHE A 54 -18.66 -2.61 20.18
N ALA A 55 -17.67 -3.45 20.53
CA ALA A 55 -16.26 -3.06 20.39
C ALA A 55 -15.81 -3.06 18.92
N ARG A 56 -16.40 -3.93 18.09
CA ARG A 56 -16.16 -3.93 16.64
C ARG A 56 -16.76 -2.69 15.98
N GLU A 57 -17.96 -2.28 16.35
CA GLU A 57 -18.58 -1.02 15.90
C GLU A 57 -17.66 0.16 16.22
N GLN A 58 -17.19 0.27 17.47
CA GLN A 58 -16.25 1.31 17.86
C GLN A 58 -14.93 1.25 17.09
N HIS A 59 -14.44 0.05 16.74
CA HIS A 59 -13.26 -0.09 15.91
C HIS A 59 -13.49 0.49 14.50
N HIS A 60 -14.64 0.24 13.88
CA HIS A 60 -14.97 0.81 12.56
C HIS A 60 -15.11 2.33 12.62
N GLU A 61 -15.72 2.88 13.67
CA GLU A 61 -15.80 4.33 13.89
C GLU A 61 -14.40 4.97 13.96
N ARG A 62 -13.47 4.37 14.71
CA ARG A 62 -12.09 4.88 14.83
C ARG A 62 -11.32 4.78 13.50
N VAL A 63 -11.51 3.71 12.74
CA VAL A 63 -10.94 3.61 11.38
C VAL A 63 -11.54 4.67 10.45
N ALA A 64 -12.84 4.94 10.54
CA ALA A 64 -13.49 5.99 9.78
C ALA A 64 -12.99 7.40 10.19
N ASP A 65 -12.75 7.65 11.48
CA ASP A 65 -12.17 8.90 11.98
C ASP A 65 -10.77 9.16 11.38
N ILE A 66 -9.95 8.11 11.22
CA ILE A 66 -8.65 8.22 10.56
C ILE A 66 -8.82 8.66 9.09
N ILE A 67 -9.79 8.09 8.39
CA ILE A 67 -10.08 8.45 6.99
C ILE A 67 -10.63 9.89 6.90
N GLU A 68 -11.49 10.29 7.83
CA GLU A 68 -12.01 11.65 7.94
C GLU A 68 -10.88 12.67 8.14
N VAL A 69 -9.90 12.36 8.99
CA VAL A 69 -8.75 13.24 9.27
C VAL A 69 -7.76 13.26 8.10
N LEU A 70 -7.41 12.10 7.56
CA LEU A 70 -6.36 11.98 6.54
C LEU A 70 -6.86 12.28 5.13
N ARG A 71 -8.16 12.14 4.85
CA ARG A 71 -8.78 12.40 3.54
C ARG A 71 -8.01 11.75 2.37
N PRO A 72 -7.66 10.45 2.42
CA PRO A 72 -6.92 9.79 1.34
C PRO A 72 -7.67 9.91 0.01
N ASP A 73 -6.94 10.03 -1.10
CA ASP A 73 -7.50 9.73 -2.43
C ASP A 73 -7.66 8.23 -2.57
N ILE A 74 -6.61 7.49 -2.21
CA ILE A 74 -6.48 6.04 -2.27
C ILE A 74 -6.00 5.56 -0.89
N LEU A 75 -6.76 4.66 -0.27
CA LEU A 75 -6.39 3.97 0.96
C LEU A 75 -6.29 2.46 0.72
N ASN A 76 -5.09 1.92 0.89
CA ASN A 76 -4.84 0.50 1.03
C ASN A 76 -5.09 0.08 2.49
N LEU A 77 -6.19 -0.60 2.74
CA LEU A 77 -6.61 -1.02 4.08
C LEU A 77 -6.21 -2.48 4.31
N VAL A 78 -5.25 -2.70 5.19
CA VAL A 78 -4.69 -4.01 5.52
C VAL A 78 -5.41 -4.58 6.75
N GLU A 79 -5.64 -5.89 6.76
CA GLU A 79 -6.38 -6.63 7.79
C GLU A 79 -7.86 -6.28 7.96
N ALA A 80 -8.50 -5.79 6.89
CA ALA A 80 -9.94 -5.92 6.76
C ALA A 80 -10.28 -7.40 6.61
N THR A 81 -11.35 -7.90 7.24
CA THR A 81 -11.59 -9.34 7.26
C THR A 81 -12.78 -9.80 6.41
N SER A 82 -13.54 -8.87 5.83
CA SER A 82 -14.64 -9.18 4.92
C SER A 82 -15.13 -7.93 4.19
N LYS A 83 -15.97 -8.13 3.17
CA LYS A 83 -16.67 -7.03 2.50
C LYS A 83 -17.55 -6.23 3.45
N GLU A 84 -18.25 -6.89 4.37
CA GLU A 84 -19.11 -6.22 5.36
C GLU A 84 -18.32 -5.27 6.26
N ALA A 85 -17.05 -5.60 6.57
CA ALA A 85 -16.20 -4.71 7.37
C ALA A 85 -15.87 -3.43 6.60
N VAL A 86 -15.51 -3.57 5.32
CA VAL A 86 -15.22 -2.42 4.45
C VAL A 86 -16.47 -1.57 4.20
N ASP A 87 -17.60 -2.21 3.91
CA ASP A 87 -18.88 -1.54 3.67
C ASP A 87 -19.34 -0.75 4.91
N LEU A 88 -19.14 -1.28 6.12
CA LEU A 88 -19.48 -0.58 7.36
C LEU A 88 -18.63 0.68 7.56
N VAL A 89 -17.32 0.64 7.27
CA VAL A 89 -16.50 1.87 7.30
C VAL A 89 -17.03 2.89 6.31
N VAL A 90 -17.35 2.49 5.08
CA VAL A 90 -17.89 3.38 4.05
C VAL A 90 -19.24 3.97 4.48
N GLN A 91 -20.12 3.16 5.08
CA GLN A 91 -21.39 3.64 5.62
C GLN A 91 -21.18 4.74 6.67
N ILE A 92 -20.27 4.52 7.64
CA ILE A 92 -19.95 5.52 8.67
C ILE A 92 -19.40 6.81 8.04
N LEU A 93 -18.52 6.70 7.03
CA LEU A 93 -18.02 7.85 6.29
C LEU A 93 -19.15 8.63 5.60
N HIS A 94 -20.12 7.93 4.99
CA HIS A 94 -21.28 8.57 4.37
C HIS A 94 -22.18 9.26 5.40
N GLU A 95 -22.37 8.66 6.57
CA GLU A 95 -23.12 9.26 7.68
C GLU A 95 -22.43 10.52 8.22
N LYS A 96 -21.10 10.58 8.18
CA LYS A 96 -20.28 11.78 8.44
C LYS A 96 -20.29 12.81 7.30
N GLY A 97 -21.00 12.54 6.20
CA GLY A 97 -21.12 13.42 5.04
C GLY A 97 -20.00 13.28 4.01
N LEU A 98 -19.11 12.28 4.14
CA LEU A 98 -18.02 11.98 3.20
C LEU A 98 -18.48 10.98 2.13
N THR A 99 -19.52 11.36 1.39
CA THR A 99 -20.23 10.48 0.45
C THR A 99 -19.43 10.10 -0.81
N GLU A 100 -18.27 10.72 -1.02
CA GLU A 100 -17.40 10.42 -2.16
C GLU A 100 -16.63 9.10 -2.03
N TYR A 101 -16.53 8.53 -0.83
CA TYR A 101 -15.76 7.30 -0.60
C TYR A 101 -16.54 6.04 -1.03
N ASN A 102 -15.84 5.13 -1.69
CA ASN A 102 -16.32 3.80 -2.03
C ASN A 102 -15.34 2.74 -1.51
N GLY A 103 -15.88 1.57 -1.19
CA GLY A 103 -15.13 0.42 -0.67
C GLY A 103 -15.11 -0.71 -1.68
N TYR A 104 -13.93 -1.28 -1.91
CA TYR A 104 -13.70 -2.43 -2.76
C TYR A 104 -12.97 -3.49 -1.96
N HIS A 105 -13.54 -4.70 -1.96
CA HIS A 105 -13.03 -5.85 -1.22
C HIS A 105 -12.99 -7.06 -2.15
N VAL A 106 -11.94 -7.86 -1.99
CA VAL A 106 -11.81 -9.18 -2.58
C VAL A 106 -11.32 -10.13 -1.49
N GLU A 107 -12.02 -11.26 -1.34
CA GLU A 107 -11.65 -12.26 -0.34
C GLU A 107 -10.29 -12.88 -0.71
N SER A 108 -9.40 -12.93 0.29
CA SER A 108 -8.09 -13.51 0.12
C SER A 108 -8.13 -15.03 0.32
N ASN A 109 -6.98 -15.70 0.17
CA ASN A 109 -6.89 -17.15 0.40
C ASN A 109 -6.35 -17.51 1.79
N ASP A 110 -6.30 -16.55 2.72
CA ASP A 110 -5.90 -16.79 4.11
C ASP A 110 -7.05 -17.37 4.95
N SER A 111 -7.15 -18.70 4.93
CA SER A 111 -8.15 -19.43 5.73
C SER A 111 -7.84 -19.51 7.24
N PHE A 112 -6.66 -19.08 7.68
CA PHE A 112 -6.30 -19.13 9.11
C PHE A 112 -6.72 -17.85 9.82
N THR A 113 -6.24 -16.70 9.34
CA THR A 113 -6.55 -15.41 9.97
C THR A 113 -7.84 -14.79 9.45
N GLY A 114 -8.19 -15.04 8.18
CA GLY A 114 -9.29 -14.36 7.51
C GLY A 114 -9.01 -12.89 7.20
N MET A 115 -7.75 -12.45 7.26
CA MET A 115 -7.35 -11.09 6.96
C MET A 115 -7.17 -10.91 5.44
N ASP A 116 -7.69 -9.82 4.92
CA ASP A 116 -7.61 -9.42 3.52
C ASP A 116 -6.93 -8.05 3.38
N VAL A 117 -6.69 -7.65 2.13
CA VAL A 117 -6.22 -6.31 1.77
C VAL A 117 -7.27 -5.66 0.89
N SER A 118 -7.83 -4.55 1.35
CA SER A 118 -8.97 -3.87 0.71
C SER A 118 -8.60 -2.46 0.26
N LEU A 119 -9.48 -1.86 -0.53
CA LEU A 119 -9.34 -0.51 -1.04
C LEU A 119 -10.52 0.34 -0.58
N ILE A 120 -10.23 1.51 0.01
CA ILE A 120 -11.21 2.59 0.19
C ILE A 120 -10.69 3.81 -0.57
N THR A 121 -11.52 4.39 -1.43
CA THR A 121 -11.07 5.43 -2.37
C THR A 121 -12.19 6.40 -2.71
N ARG A 122 -11.84 7.63 -3.06
CA ARG A 122 -12.76 8.60 -3.68
C ARG A 122 -12.61 8.70 -5.20
N LEU A 123 -11.67 7.96 -5.76
CA LEU A 123 -11.44 7.82 -7.19
C LEU A 123 -12.06 6.50 -7.67
N GLU A 124 -12.54 6.48 -8.91
CA GLU A 124 -12.99 5.26 -9.57
C GLU A 124 -11.78 4.43 -10.02
N PRO A 125 -11.62 3.18 -9.57
CA PRO A 125 -10.56 2.30 -10.07
C PRO A 125 -10.82 1.91 -11.53
N ASP A 126 -9.75 1.79 -12.30
CA ASP A 126 -9.81 1.31 -13.67
C ASP A 126 -10.24 -0.17 -13.68
N THR A 127 -11.12 -0.53 -14.61
CA THR A 127 -11.58 -1.91 -14.79
C THR A 127 -10.64 -2.65 -15.75
N ILE A 128 -9.94 -3.68 -15.24
CA ILE A 128 -9.07 -4.57 -16.01
C ILE A 128 -9.70 -5.96 -16.06
N ASP A 129 -9.89 -6.52 -17.25
CA ASP A 129 -10.59 -7.79 -17.49
C ASP A 129 -11.95 -7.92 -16.77
N GLY A 130 -12.67 -6.82 -16.60
CA GLY A 130 -13.99 -6.80 -15.96
C GLY A 130 -13.98 -6.65 -14.43
N GLU A 131 -12.82 -6.51 -13.79
CA GLU A 131 -12.71 -6.32 -12.34
C GLU A 131 -11.98 -5.02 -11.99
N GLN A 132 -12.34 -4.41 -10.87
CA GLN A 132 -11.73 -3.18 -10.34
C GLN A 132 -10.68 -3.47 -9.25
N ILE A 133 -10.81 -4.62 -8.60
CA ILE A 133 -9.88 -5.15 -7.61
C ILE A 133 -9.84 -6.67 -7.77
N ARG A 134 -8.66 -7.28 -7.59
CA ARG A 134 -8.48 -8.73 -7.64
C ARG A 134 -7.34 -9.20 -6.75
N THR A 135 -7.23 -10.51 -6.57
CA THR A 135 -6.07 -11.15 -5.92
C THR A 135 -5.37 -12.09 -6.90
N TYR A 136 -4.08 -12.30 -6.69
CA TYR A 136 -3.30 -13.31 -7.40
C TYR A 136 -2.85 -14.38 -6.40
N PHE A 137 -3.27 -15.61 -6.63
CA PHE A 137 -2.98 -16.73 -5.75
C PHE A 137 -3.05 -18.06 -6.51
N SER A 138 -2.24 -19.04 -6.09
CA SER A 138 -2.25 -20.39 -6.64
C SER A 138 -2.20 -21.42 -5.51
N LYS A 139 -2.97 -22.51 -5.65
CA LYS A 139 -3.04 -23.64 -4.72
C LYS A 139 -2.78 -24.99 -5.39
N GLY A 140 -2.51 -26.01 -4.58
CA GLY A 140 -2.35 -27.39 -5.08
C GLY A 140 -1.15 -27.50 -6.02
N ASP A 141 -1.36 -27.96 -7.25
CA ASP A 141 -0.29 -28.17 -8.23
C ASP A 141 -0.07 -26.98 -9.18
N ASP A 142 -0.93 -25.96 -9.12
CA ASP A 142 -0.77 -24.73 -9.92
C ASP A 142 0.47 -23.97 -9.45
N GLN A 143 1.42 -23.75 -10.37
CA GLN A 143 2.70 -23.09 -10.10
C GLN A 143 2.72 -21.61 -10.47
N THR A 144 1.65 -21.09 -11.07
CA THR A 144 1.59 -19.74 -11.65
C THR A 144 2.02 -18.69 -10.63
N TRP A 145 1.41 -18.68 -9.45
CA TRP A 145 1.71 -17.75 -8.36
C TRP A 145 2.31 -18.44 -7.14
N ARG A 146 3.26 -19.36 -7.34
CA ARG A 146 3.94 -20.05 -6.24
C ARG A 146 5.45 -20.04 -6.38
N GLU A 147 6.12 -19.94 -5.24
CA GLU A 147 7.57 -19.98 -5.14
C GLU A 147 8.02 -21.00 -4.07
N PRO A 148 8.98 -21.89 -4.37
CA PRO A 148 9.55 -22.75 -3.35
C PRO A 148 10.38 -21.96 -2.33
N PHE A 149 10.38 -22.41 -1.10
CA PHE A 149 11.31 -21.94 -0.07
C PHE A 149 11.75 -23.09 0.82
N SER A 150 12.91 -22.95 1.44
CA SER A 150 13.44 -23.94 2.38
C SER A 150 13.70 -23.31 3.73
N TYR A 151 13.48 -24.08 4.79
CA TYR A 151 13.63 -23.66 6.18
C TYR A 151 14.14 -24.83 7.02
N THR A 152 14.67 -24.54 8.21
CA THR A 152 15.01 -25.55 9.21
C THR A 152 13.82 -25.78 10.13
N SER A 153 13.30 -26.99 10.21
CA SER A 153 12.18 -27.30 11.10
C SER A 153 12.63 -27.49 12.56
N PHE A 154 11.66 -27.58 13.48
CA PHE A 154 11.94 -27.73 14.92
C PHE A 154 12.78 -28.97 15.26
N SER A 155 12.73 -30.02 14.44
CA SER A 155 13.57 -31.22 14.56
C SER A 155 15.01 -31.02 14.06
N GLY A 156 15.35 -29.84 13.53
CA GLY A 156 16.64 -29.53 12.93
C GLY A 156 16.80 -30.01 11.49
N SER A 157 15.77 -30.61 10.88
CA SER A 157 15.83 -31.04 9.47
C SER A 157 15.58 -29.89 8.50
N ARG A 158 16.32 -29.86 7.39
CA ARG A 158 16.03 -28.95 6.27
C ARG A 158 14.80 -29.45 5.53
N GLU A 159 13.79 -28.60 5.43
CA GLU A 159 12.54 -28.88 4.73
C GLU A 159 12.35 -27.88 3.59
N THR A 160 11.52 -28.25 2.61
CA THR A 160 11.12 -27.39 1.50
C THR A 160 9.60 -27.35 1.44
N SER A 161 9.06 -26.15 1.27
CA SER A 161 7.65 -25.89 1.04
C SER A 161 7.50 -24.93 -0.14
N ARG A 162 6.27 -24.48 -0.41
CA ARG A 162 5.98 -23.49 -1.45
C ARG A 162 4.97 -22.48 -0.92
N ALA A 163 5.26 -21.20 -1.13
CA ALA A 163 4.39 -20.11 -0.74
C ALA A 163 3.68 -19.53 -1.98
N SER A 164 2.45 -19.07 -1.77
CA SER A 164 1.77 -18.07 -2.60
C SER A 164 1.44 -16.88 -1.69
N ILE A 165 1.05 -15.74 -2.24
CA ILE A 165 0.68 -14.58 -1.43
C ILE A 165 -0.78 -14.71 -1.04
N SER A 166 -1.06 -15.20 0.16
CA SER A 166 -2.44 -15.41 0.60
C SER A 166 -3.21 -14.10 0.76
N ARG A 167 -2.54 -13.01 1.11
CA ARG A 167 -3.11 -11.70 1.44
C ARG A 167 -2.53 -10.61 0.54
N ASN A 168 -3.18 -10.40 -0.59
CA ASN A 168 -2.86 -9.33 -1.51
C ASN A 168 -4.13 -8.75 -2.15
N SER A 169 -4.02 -7.56 -2.72
CA SER A 169 -4.97 -7.09 -3.70
C SER A 169 -4.27 -6.22 -4.75
N VAL A 170 -4.80 -6.25 -5.96
CA VAL A 170 -4.32 -5.48 -7.11
C VAL A 170 -5.45 -4.66 -7.67
N TYR A 171 -5.18 -3.36 -7.88
CA TYR A 171 -6.13 -2.38 -8.40
C TYR A 171 -5.38 -1.28 -9.14
N TYR A 172 -6.08 -0.58 -10.02
CA TYR A 172 -5.49 0.32 -11.01
C TYR A 172 -6.18 1.68 -11.00
N PHE A 173 -5.43 2.73 -11.26
CA PHE A 173 -5.98 4.08 -11.40
C PHE A 173 -5.29 4.84 -12.51
N THR A 174 -6.09 5.58 -13.27
CA THR A 174 -5.61 6.63 -14.17
C THR A 174 -5.85 7.99 -13.50
N VAL A 175 -4.76 8.63 -13.05
CA VAL A 175 -4.79 9.93 -12.35
C VAL A 175 -4.10 10.97 -13.22
N GLY A 176 -4.89 11.83 -13.89
CA GLY A 176 -4.38 12.66 -14.97
C GLY A 176 -3.80 11.78 -16.09
N ASP A 177 -2.55 12.03 -16.47
CA ASP A 177 -1.83 11.25 -17.49
C ASP A 177 -0.96 10.12 -16.89
N TYR A 178 -1.20 9.76 -15.63
CA TYR A 178 -0.45 8.73 -14.92
C TYR A 178 -1.32 7.50 -14.71
N LYS A 179 -0.88 6.39 -15.29
CA LYS A 179 -1.44 5.06 -15.05
C LYS A 179 -0.66 4.43 -13.90
N LEU A 180 -1.30 4.25 -12.76
CA LEU A 180 -0.73 3.70 -11.53
C LEU A 180 -1.40 2.36 -11.22
N GLY A 181 -0.62 1.31 -11.01
CA GLY A 181 -1.14 0.01 -10.58
C GLY A 181 -0.59 -0.33 -9.22
N PHE A 182 -1.46 -0.68 -8.29
CA PHE A 182 -1.14 -0.87 -6.90
C PHE A 182 -1.15 -2.36 -6.56
N LEU A 183 -0.12 -2.82 -5.85
CA LEU A 183 -0.05 -4.12 -5.23
C LEU A 183 -0.08 -3.94 -3.71
N GLY A 184 -1.28 -4.08 -3.14
CA GLY A 184 -1.52 -4.09 -1.69
C GLY A 184 -1.09 -5.42 -1.09
N LEU A 185 -0.29 -5.42 -0.03
CA LEU A 185 0.29 -6.63 0.56
C LEU A 185 0.11 -6.69 2.08
N HIS A 186 -0.05 -7.92 2.60
CA HIS A 186 0.20 -8.26 3.99
C HIS A 186 1.05 -9.53 4.05
N LEU A 187 2.36 -9.36 4.04
CA LEU A 187 3.32 -10.46 3.98
C LEU A 187 3.45 -11.20 5.31
N LYS A 188 4.04 -12.40 5.29
CA LYS A 188 4.23 -13.22 6.48
C LYS A 188 4.96 -12.45 7.61
N SER A 189 4.35 -12.36 8.79
CA SER A 189 4.92 -11.68 9.98
C SER A 189 6.04 -12.45 10.68
N ASN A 190 6.64 -11.84 11.71
CA ASN A 190 7.75 -12.34 12.52
C ASN A 190 9.12 -12.33 11.81
N PRO A 191 9.82 -11.18 11.78
CA PRO A 191 11.12 -11.04 11.11
C PRO A 191 12.29 -11.75 11.80
N GLU A 192 12.09 -12.31 13.00
CA GLU A 192 13.13 -13.01 13.76
C GLU A 192 13.11 -14.53 13.54
N ASP A 193 12.08 -15.07 12.88
CA ASP A 193 11.89 -16.50 12.64
C ASP A 193 12.33 -16.94 11.23
N GLU A 194 13.17 -17.98 11.14
CA GLU A 194 13.74 -18.47 9.87
C GLU A 194 12.67 -18.95 8.90
N TYR A 195 11.66 -19.69 9.38
CA TYR A 195 10.55 -20.16 8.55
C TYR A 195 9.79 -18.98 7.95
N SER A 196 9.45 -18.00 8.80
CA SER A 196 8.70 -16.82 8.42
C SER A 196 9.46 -15.96 7.43
N ASN A 197 10.77 -15.73 7.65
CA ASN A 197 11.64 -15.02 6.71
C ASN A 197 11.77 -15.73 5.36
N SER A 198 11.93 -17.05 5.38
CA SER A 198 12.05 -17.85 4.14
C SER A 198 10.75 -17.84 3.34
N ARG A 199 9.61 -17.94 4.03
CA ARG A 199 8.29 -17.83 3.40
C ARG A 199 8.03 -16.43 2.86
N ARG A 200 8.32 -15.38 3.63
CA ARG A 200 8.18 -13.98 3.21
C ARG A 200 9.01 -13.68 1.96
N THR A 201 10.22 -14.21 1.89
CA THR A 201 11.09 -14.10 0.71
C THR A 201 10.44 -14.74 -0.53
N ALA A 202 9.83 -15.92 -0.39
CA ALA A 202 9.09 -16.54 -1.48
C ALA A 202 7.83 -15.76 -1.88
N GLU A 203 7.10 -15.20 -0.91
CA GLU A 203 5.96 -14.31 -1.18
C GLU A 203 6.40 -13.05 -1.96
N ALA A 204 7.54 -12.45 -1.61
CA ALA A 204 8.14 -11.33 -2.34
C ALA A 204 8.50 -11.68 -3.79
N THR A 205 9.05 -12.87 -4.05
CA THR A 205 9.32 -13.34 -5.42
C THR A 205 8.05 -13.53 -6.25
N VAL A 206 6.93 -13.91 -5.62
CA VAL A 206 5.62 -13.94 -6.30
C VAL A 206 5.16 -12.50 -6.57
N ALA A 207 5.37 -11.57 -5.63
CA ALA A 207 4.95 -10.18 -5.76
C ALA A 207 5.67 -9.47 -6.91
N THR A 208 6.97 -9.72 -7.09
CA THR A 208 7.74 -9.17 -8.23
C THR A 208 7.23 -9.66 -9.58
N ARG A 209 6.81 -10.93 -9.66
CA ARG A 209 6.15 -11.46 -10.85
C ARG A 209 4.80 -10.79 -11.10
N ILE A 210 3.97 -10.59 -10.08
CA ILE A 210 2.68 -9.87 -10.23
C ILE A 210 2.93 -8.45 -10.74
N MET A 211 3.88 -7.72 -10.14
CA MET A 211 4.22 -6.36 -10.60
C MET A 211 4.62 -6.33 -12.07
N ARG A 212 5.49 -7.25 -12.49
CA ARG A 212 5.95 -7.31 -13.87
C ARG A 212 4.84 -7.73 -14.83
N ASP A 213 4.20 -8.86 -14.52
CA ASP A 213 3.34 -9.56 -15.46
C ASP A 213 1.94 -8.99 -15.54
N GLU A 214 1.46 -8.38 -14.46
CA GLU A 214 0.07 -7.91 -14.34
C GLU A 214 0.00 -6.39 -14.28
N ILE A 215 0.98 -5.70 -13.70
CA ILE A 215 0.95 -4.24 -13.60
C ILE A 215 1.71 -3.57 -14.74
N ALA A 216 3.02 -3.82 -14.81
CA ALA A 216 3.90 -3.17 -15.78
C ALA A 216 3.56 -3.54 -17.22
N LYS A 217 3.29 -4.82 -17.52
CA LYS A 217 2.86 -5.27 -18.86
C LYS A 217 1.55 -4.64 -19.33
N ASN A 218 0.66 -4.25 -18.41
CA ASN A 218 -0.58 -3.54 -18.74
C ASN A 218 -0.38 -2.02 -18.90
N GLY A 219 0.87 -1.54 -18.86
CA GLY A 219 1.23 -0.14 -19.06
C GLY A 219 1.00 0.76 -17.85
N TYR A 220 0.91 0.18 -16.64
CA TYR A 220 0.79 0.90 -15.38
C TYR A 220 2.13 0.94 -14.66
N LEU A 221 2.38 2.03 -13.93
CA LEU A 221 3.53 2.14 -13.04
C LEU A 221 3.24 1.41 -11.73
N PRO A 222 4.05 0.41 -11.33
CA PRO A 222 3.81 -0.35 -10.11
C PRO A 222 4.03 0.48 -8.83
N VAL A 223 3.07 0.44 -7.90
CA VAL A 223 3.19 0.96 -6.53
C VAL A 223 2.96 -0.21 -5.59
N VAL A 224 3.88 -0.44 -4.64
CA VAL A 224 3.73 -1.49 -3.63
C VAL A 224 3.48 -0.86 -2.28
N LEU A 225 2.51 -1.35 -1.54
CA LEU A 225 2.17 -0.78 -0.24
C LEU A 225 1.48 -1.79 0.68
N GLY A 226 1.63 -1.59 1.98
CA GLY A 226 1.03 -2.48 2.98
C GLY A 226 1.98 -2.80 4.13
N ASP A 227 1.57 -3.74 4.96
CA ASP A 227 2.42 -4.33 5.99
C ASP A 227 3.30 -5.41 5.35
N LEU A 228 4.54 -5.04 5.05
CA LEU A 228 5.48 -5.94 4.41
C LEU A 228 6.23 -6.80 5.45
N ASN A 229 6.03 -6.54 6.74
CA ASN A 229 6.61 -7.30 7.84
C ASN A 229 8.14 -7.46 7.78
N ASP A 230 8.83 -6.51 7.15
CA ASP A 230 10.27 -6.54 6.98
C ASP A 230 10.86 -5.12 7.00
N TYR A 231 12.15 -5.03 7.26
CA TYR A 231 12.89 -3.78 7.33
C TYR A 231 13.49 -3.42 5.98
N ASP A 232 13.67 -2.12 5.74
CA ASP A 232 14.30 -1.62 4.52
C ASP A 232 15.83 -1.47 4.76
N PRO A 233 16.69 -2.12 3.94
CA PRO A 233 18.14 -2.01 4.11
C PRO A 233 18.70 -0.62 3.76
N ASP A 234 17.98 0.16 2.94
CA ASP A 234 18.42 1.47 2.45
C ASP A 234 17.80 2.62 3.25
N VAL A 235 16.71 2.36 3.97
CA VAL A 235 16.00 3.34 4.80
C VAL A 235 15.97 2.87 6.25
N ALA A 236 16.86 3.44 7.06
CA ALA A 236 16.98 3.11 8.47
C ALA A 236 15.64 3.24 9.22
N ASP A 237 15.33 2.23 10.02
CA ASP A 237 14.24 2.16 10.99
C ASP A 237 14.43 3.22 12.10
N ARG A 238 13.42 3.46 12.94
CA ARG A 238 13.61 4.16 14.21
C ARG A 238 14.53 3.38 15.16
N ASP A 239 14.37 2.06 15.22
CA ASP A 239 15.17 1.16 16.06
C ASP A 239 16.44 0.78 15.31
N ASP A 240 17.58 1.36 15.68
CA ASP A 240 18.88 1.13 15.04
C ASP A 240 19.48 -0.25 15.34
N SER A 241 18.86 -1.01 16.25
CA SER A 241 19.26 -2.40 16.51
C SER A 241 18.58 -3.42 15.60
N ARG A 242 17.62 -2.98 14.78
CA ARG A 242 16.83 -3.84 13.89
C ARG A 242 17.21 -3.61 12.43
N GLU A 243 17.68 -4.68 11.81
CA GLU A 243 18.05 -4.72 10.40
C GLU A 243 17.31 -5.88 9.71
N THR A 244 17.10 -5.76 8.40
CA THR A 244 16.48 -6.87 7.65
C THR A 244 17.39 -8.09 7.64
N ALA A 245 16.80 -9.26 7.90
CA ALA A 245 17.46 -10.55 7.73
C ALA A 245 17.22 -11.15 6.33
N THR A 246 16.55 -10.42 5.43
CA THR A 246 16.08 -10.91 4.14
C THR A 246 16.51 -9.99 2.99
N LYS A 247 16.03 -10.27 1.78
CA LYS A 247 16.12 -9.37 0.62
C LYS A 247 14.74 -8.90 0.16
N VAL A 248 13.71 -9.03 0.99
CA VAL A 248 12.30 -8.78 0.59
C VAL A 248 12.13 -7.38 0.01
N LEU A 249 12.49 -6.34 0.75
CA LEU A 249 12.37 -4.96 0.26
C LEU A 249 13.26 -4.70 -0.94
N ALA A 250 14.51 -5.17 -0.93
CA ALA A 250 15.42 -5.02 -2.06
C ALA A 250 14.86 -5.65 -3.34
N SER A 251 14.31 -6.87 -3.27
CA SER A 251 13.69 -7.55 -4.40
C SER A 251 12.39 -6.91 -4.86
N LEU A 252 11.59 -6.34 -3.94
CA LEU A 252 10.39 -5.59 -4.34
C LEU A 252 10.76 -4.29 -5.07
N LYS A 253 11.86 -3.64 -4.67
CA LYS A 253 12.36 -2.42 -5.31
C LYS A 253 12.98 -2.66 -6.69
N ASP A 254 13.63 -3.81 -6.87
CA ASP A 254 14.33 -4.26 -8.10
C ASP A 254 13.52 -5.41 -8.74
N TYR A 255 12.35 -5.07 -9.29
CA TYR A 255 11.36 -6.08 -9.70
C TYR A 255 11.48 -6.49 -11.17
N ASP A 256 12.14 -5.68 -12.02
CA ASP A 256 12.35 -5.98 -13.44
C ASP A 256 13.81 -6.41 -13.70
N PRO A 257 14.10 -7.70 -13.90
CA PRO A 257 15.44 -8.21 -14.14
C PRO A 257 15.99 -7.78 -15.51
N GLU A 258 15.17 -7.16 -16.37
CA GLU A 258 15.62 -6.55 -17.62
C GLU A 258 16.07 -5.09 -17.44
N HIS A 259 15.86 -4.49 -16.26
CA HIS A 259 16.34 -3.17 -15.90
C HIS A 259 17.50 -3.28 -14.89
N ASP A 260 18.50 -2.41 -15.03
CA ASP A 260 19.61 -2.38 -14.09
C ASP A 260 19.23 -1.52 -12.86
N GLY A 261 19.00 -2.16 -11.73
CA GLY A 261 18.82 -1.52 -10.43
C GLY A 261 17.37 -1.22 -10.06
N ALA A 262 17.19 -0.75 -8.83
CA ALA A 262 15.88 -0.54 -8.23
C ALA A 262 15.03 0.51 -8.98
N GLU A 263 13.82 0.13 -9.37
CA GLU A 263 12.84 0.99 -10.02
C GLU A 263 11.83 1.59 -9.03
N LEU A 264 11.71 1.00 -7.83
CA LEU A 264 10.90 1.54 -6.75
C LEU A 264 11.77 2.09 -5.61
N VAL A 265 11.30 3.18 -5.02
CA VAL A 265 11.93 3.86 -3.90
C VAL A 265 10.97 3.88 -2.72
N ASN A 266 11.48 3.56 -1.53
CA ASN A 266 10.68 3.65 -0.32
C ASN A 266 10.50 5.11 0.07
N VAL A 267 9.25 5.58 0.07
CA VAL A 267 8.94 7.00 0.34
C VAL A 267 9.42 7.46 1.72
N ALA A 268 9.61 6.54 2.68
CA ALA A 268 10.12 6.84 4.01
C ALA A 268 11.52 7.48 4.00
N GLU A 269 12.29 7.37 2.91
CA GLU A 269 13.55 8.11 2.74
C GLU A 269 13.37 9.63 2.87
N LYS A 270 12.18 10.16 2.54
CA LYS A 270 11.85 11.59 2.63
C LYS A 270 11.54 12.04 4.05
N ILE A 271 11.37 11.11 4.99
CA ILE A 271 11.21 11.43 6.41
C ILE A 271 12.62 11.71 6.98
N THR A 272 12.93 13.00 7.15
CA THR A 272 14.26 13.46 7.54
C THR A 272 14.63 13.05 8.96
N ARG A 273 13.68 13.01 9.89
CA ARG A 273 13.89 12.57 11.27
C ARG A 273 13.60 11.08 11.39
N GLN A 274 14.66 10.28 11.51
CA GLN A 274 14.60 8.82 11.68
C GLN A 274 13.64 8.38 12.81
N ALA A 275 13.63 9.11 13.94
CA ALA A 275 12.74 8.82 15.07
C ALA A 275 11.24 8.90 14.73
N ASP A 276 10.86 9.52 13.61
CA ASP A 276 9.46 9.65 13.18
C ASP A 276 9.04 8.54 12.20
N ARG A 277 9.94 7.62 11.80
CA ARG A 277 9.74 6.63 10.72
C ARG A 277 8.98 5.36 11.11
N TYR A 278 8.93 4.99 12.39
CA TYR A 278 8.29 3.74 12.82
C TYR A 278 6.80 3.69 12.42
N THR A 279 6.30 2.57 11.94
CA THR A 279 4.91 2.39 11.51
C THR A 279 4.13 1.40 12.36
N SER A 280 4.80 0.71 13.29
CA SER A 280 4.20 -0.20 14.25
C SER A 280 4.69 0.09 15.68
N HIS A 281 3.85 -0.22 16.66
CA HIS A 281 4.13 -0.23 18.10
C HIS A 281 3.67 -1.57 18.66
N TRP A 282 4.61 -2.49 18.83
CA TRP A 282 4.33 -3.74 19.52
C TRP A 282 4.33 -3.52 21.04
N ASP A 283 3.12 -3.45 21.60
CA ASP A 283 2.86 -3.49 23.04
C ASP A 283 3.02 -4.92 23.54
N TRP A 284 4.26 -5.26 23.93
CA TRP A 284 4.64 -6.64 24.28
C TRP A 284 3.81 -7.24 25.42
N ASN A 285 3.37 -6.42 26.38
CA ASN A 285 2.65 -6.90 27.56
C ASN A 285 1.13 -6.65 27.49
N GLU A 286 0.65 -6.09 26.37
CA GLU A 286 -0.75 -5.83 26.06
C GLU A 286 -1.47 -4.96 27.10
N ASN A 287 -0.76 -4.05 27.77
CA ASN A 287 -1.35 -3.20 28.82
C ASN A 287 -1.92 -1.88 28.29
N GLY A 288 -1.77 -1.59 26.99
CA GLY A 288 -2.24 -0.38 26.34
C GLY A 288 -1.42 0.88 26.68
N ALA A 289 -0.24 0.73 27.26
CA ALA A 289 0.67 1.81 27.63
C ALA A 289 1.92 1.82 26.74
N ARG A 290 2.72 2.87 26.88
CA ARG A 290 4.04 2.97 26.24
C ARG A 290 5.10 2.60 27.26
N ASP A 291 5.54 1.35 27.23
CA ASP A 291 6.53 0.83 28.15
C ASP A 291 7.95 0.86 27.57
N PRO A 292 9.00 0.88 28.42
CA PRO A 292 10.39 0.82 27.96
C PRO A 292 10.75 -0.43 27.16
N GLN A 293 9.95 -1.50 27.27
CA GLN A 293 10.14 -2.77 26.56
C GLN A 293 9.40 -2.84 25.22
N ASP A 294 8.57 -1.84 24.91
CA ASP A 294 7.83 -1.80 23.66
C ASP A 294 8.76 -1.61 22.46
N VAL A 295 8.37 -2.22 21.35
CA VAL A 295 9.13 -2.16 20.11
C VAL A 295 8.42 -1.25 19.13
N TYR A 296 9.17 -0.29 18.57
CA TYR A 296 8.68 0.64 17.57
C TYR A 296 9.48 0.46 16.28
N THR A 297 8.83 -0.07 15.25
CA THR A 297 9.48 -0.47 13.99
C THR A 297 8.75 0.04 12.77
N MET A 298 9.45 0.13 11.64
CA MET A 298 8.94 0.46 10.32
C MET A 298 8.79 -0.81 9.47
N ILE A 299 7.58 -1.36 9.44
CA ILE A 299 7.23 -2.58 8.69
C ILE A 299 6.14 -2.36 7.65
N ASP A 300 5.34 -1.31 7.81
CA ASP A 300 4.48 -0.77 6.76
C ASP A 300 5.26 0.15 5.84
N HIS A 301 5.16 -0.07 4.53
CA HIS A 301 5.91 0.70 3.53
C HIS A 301 5.01 1.16 2.38
N ILE A 302 5.44 2.23 1.69
CA ILE A 302 4.96 2.58 0.35
C ILE A 302 6.20 2.69 -0.54
N LEU A 303 6.30 1.81 -1.54
CA LEU A 303 7.33 1.82 -2.56
C LEU A 303 6.74 2.44 -3.82
N LEU A 304 7.33 3.56 -4.23
CA LEU A 304 6.85 4.40 -5.33
C LEU A 304 7.83 4.29 -6.51
N PRO A 305 7.35 4.27 -7.77
CA PRO A 305 8.24 4.36 -8.92
C PRO A 305 9.21 5.53 -8.80
N GLU A 306 10.49 5.31 -9.09
CA GLU A 306 11.54 6.33 -8.97
C GLU A 306 11.15 7.63 -9.72
N GLN A 307 10.56 7.48 -10.90
CA GLN A 307 10.10 8.60 -11.74
C GLN A 307 8.99 9.46 -11.11
N LEU A 308 8.33 9.00 -10.04
CA LEU A 308 7.33 9.76 -9.30
C LEU A 308 7.92 10.47 -8.07
N MET A 309 9.13 10.09 -7.63
CA MET A 309 9.79 10.69 -6.47
C MET A 309 9.98 12.22 -6.56
N PRO A 310 10.26 12.82 -7.74
CA PRO A 310 10.32 14.28 -7.88
C PRO A 310 8.99 14.99 -7.59
N TYR A 311 7.86 14.28 -7.64
CA TYR A 311 6.52 14.81 -7.42
C TYR A 311 6.02 14.62 -5.98
N VAL A 312 6.80 13.94 -5.13
CA VAL A 312 6.50 13.78 -3.71
C VAL A 312 6.63 15.13 -3.00
N LYS A 313 5.52 15.61 -2.45
CA LYS A 313 5.46 16.87 -1.69
C LYS A 313 5.68 16.64 -0.21
N ARG A 314 5.17 15.52 0.30
CA ARG A 314 5.24 15.20 1.73
C ARG A 314 5.12 13.70 1.96
N VAL A 315 5.87 13.21 2.94
CA VAL A 315 5.75 11.87 3.48
C VAL A 315 5.73 11.98 4.99
N PHE A 316 4.81 11.29 5.66
CA PHE A 316 4.77 11.25 7.11
C PHE A 316 4.04 9.99 7.62
N ILE A 317 4.35 9.61 8.85
CA ILE A 317 3.61 8.59 9.58
C ILE A 317 2.57 9.28 10.48
N ALA A 318 1.29 8.97 10.28
CA ALA A 318 0.20 9.61 11.00
C ALA A 318 0.07 9.05 12.43
N ARG A 319 0.33 9.88 13.44
CA ARG A 319 0.24 9.50 14.87
C ARG A 319 -1.14 9.76 15.48
N CYS A 320 -2.18 9.75 14.66
CA CYS A 320 -3.57 9.95 15.09
C CYS A 320 -4.27 8.65 15.52
N VAL A 321 -3.49 7.58 15.74
CA VAL A 321 -3.97 6.23 16.06
C VAL A 321 -3.47 5.83 17.44
N GLY A 322 -4.38 5.35 18.29
CA GLY A 322 -4.06 4.70 19.56
C GLY A 322 -4.14 3.18 19.47
N LEU A 323 -3.61 2.47 20.47
CA LEU A 323 -3.61 1.00 20.54
C LEU A 323 -5.00 0.38 20.65
N GLU A 324 -6.02 1.17 20.97
CA GLU A 324 -7.41 0.76 20.83
C GLU A 324 -7.88 0.75 19.38
N THR A 325 -7.14 1.31 18.43
CA THR A 325 -7.53 1.32 17.01
C THR A 325 -6.62 0.41 16.20
N SER A 326 -5.31 0.56 16.32
CA SER A 326 -4.33 -0.33 15.69
C SER A 326 -2.99 -0.15 16.39
N ASP A 327 -2.22 -1.22 16.48
CA ASP A 327 -0.79 -1.18 16.80
C ASP A 327 0.06 -0.65 15.62
N HIS A 328 -0.54 -0.44 14.45
CA HIS A 328 0.05 0.23 13.30
C HIS A 328 -0.37 1.69 13.16
N TYR A 329 0.45 2.47 12.46
CA TYR A 329 0.24 3.86 12.14
C TYR A 329 0.18 4.05 10.61
N PRO A 330 -0.79 4.82 10.08
CA PRO A 330 -0.89 5.05 8.64
C PRO A 330 0.36 5.70 8.05
N VAL A 331 0.84 5.16 6.94
CA VAL A 331 1.89 5.77 6.11
C VAL A 331 1.21 6.63 5.06
N VAL A 332 1.58 7.90 4.98
CA VAL A 332 0.95 8.88 4.07
C VAL A 332 1.98 9.46 3.12
N VAL A 333 1.68 9.45 1.82
CA VAL A 333 2.41 10.19 0.80
C VAL A 333 1.49 11.14 0.03
N ASP A 334 1.91 12.38 -0.08
CA ASP A 334 1.27 13.42 -0.89
C ASP A 334 2.11 13.66 -2.17
N LEU A 335 1.45 13.56 -3.33
CA LEU A 335 2.02 13.80 -4.65
C LEU A 335 1.36 15.02 -5.30
N GLU A 336 2.12 15.73 -6.13
CA GLU A 336 1.61 16.75 -7.04
C GLU A 336 2.08 16.42 -8.46
N LEU A 337 1.24 15.70 -9.20
CA LEU A 337 1.53 15.15 -10.52
C LEU A 337 1.35 16.24 -11.58
N PRO A 338 2.39 16.61 -12.35
CA PRO A 338 2.24 17.60 -13.41
C PRO A 338 1.41 17.05 -14.56
N ALA A 339 0.60 17.88 -15.21
CA ALA A 339 -0.04 17.51 -16.47
C ALA A 339 1.03 17.23 -17.55
N LYS A 340 0.82 16.20 -18.39
CA LYS A 340 1.76 15.83 -19.45
C LYS A 340 1.42 16.41 -20.82
#